data_AF-A0A9Q8CCN4-F1
#
_entry.id   AF-A0A9Q8CCN4-F1
#
_cell.length_a   1.000
_cell.length_b   1.000
_cell.length_c   1.000
_cell.angle_alpha   90.00
_cell.angle_beta   90.00
_cell.angle_gamma   90.00
#
_symmetry.space_group_name_H-M   'P 1'
#
loop_
_entity.id
_entity.type
_entity.pdbx_description
1 polymer ?
#
loop_
_entity_poly.entity_id
_entity_poly.type
_entity_poly.pdbx_seq_one_letter_code
_entity_poly.pdbx_strand_id
1 'polypeptide(L)'
;MGNEIEKIAQQNEMSIEFVTWFFNEKKVGCGNVWLIMMAAMWEGWKGRSIEMDKLAAENVALALENVAMKQIVDSVTNLDNEPQYHAEGMGCGLEDRGITDRYDACRYGWDEAMERIYGEVIPCADELDFSATDAYLAGIKADGVEEFVSNTVHKIFDESGAVSALAYLSLANSHVKQLREGAK
;
A
#
# COMPACT_ATOMS: atom_id res chain seq x y z
N MET A 1 25.06 -18.01 23.20
CA MET A 1 25.33 -17.30 21.93
C MET A 1 24.48 -16.05 21.75
N GLY A 2 23.14 -16.10 21.92
CA GLY A 2 22.28 -14.90 21.77
C GLY A 2 22.70 -13.68 22.62
N ASN A 3 22.99 -13.89 23.90
CA ASN A 3 23.44 -12.84 24.83
C ASN A 3 24.80 -12.20 24.44
N GLU A 4 25.63 -12.89 23.65
CA GLU A 4 26.92 -12.38 23.20
C GLU A 4 26.78 -11.50 21.94
N ILE A 5 25.88 -11.88 21.01
CA ILE A 5 25.53 -11.08 19.83
C ILE A 5 24.94 -9.73 20.25
N GLU A 6 23.97 -9.75 21.17
CA GLU A 6 23.32 -8.54 21.68
C GLU A 6 24.32 -7.60 22.35
N LYS A 7 25.24 -8.14 23.17
CA LYS A 7 26.30 -7.36 23.81
C LYS A 7 27.24 -6.72 22.80
N ILE A 8 27.68 -7.46 21.78
CA ILE A 8 28.57 -6.92 20.74
C ILE A 8 27.86 -5.85 19.94
N ALA A 9 26.60 -6.08 19.55
CA ALA A 9 25.77 -5.11 18.87
C ALA A 9 25.66 -3.82 19.69
N GLN A 10 25.30 -3.93 20.96
CA GLN A 10 25.15 -2.78 21.86
C GLN A 10 26.47 -2.04 22.12
N GLN A 11 27.56 -2.76 22.39
CA GLN A 11 28.85 -2.15 22.71
C GLN A 11 29.49 -1.41 21.52
N ASN A 12 29.15 -1.80 20.29
CA ASN A 12 29.74 -1.24 19.08
C ASN A 12 28.74 -0.44 18.25
N GLU A 13 27.55 -0.15 18.79
CA GLU A 13 26.47 0.56 18.09
C GLU A 13 26.12 -0.06 16.73
N MET A 14 26.16 -1.39 16.67
CA MET A 14 25.82 -2.17 15.48
C MET A 14 24.41 -2.75 15.59
N SER A 15 23.76 -2.99 14.46
CA SER A 15 22.47 -3.68 14.47
C SER A 15 22.64 -5.15 14.83
N ILE A 16 21.67 -5.71 15.56
CA ILE A 16 21.65 -7.13 15.93
C ILE A 16 21.62 -8.00 14.65
N GLU A 17 20.92 -7.56 13.61
CA GLU A 17 20.91 -8.24 12.30
C GLU A 17 22.30 -8.33 11.68
N PHE A 18 23.05 -7.23 11.65
CA PHE A 18 24.40 -7.22 11.10
C PHE A 18 25.31 -8.17 11.88
N VAL A 19 25.31 -8.09 13.21
CA VAL A 19 26.17 -8.94 14.04
C VAL A 19 25.78 -10.41 13.89
N THR A 20 24.48 -10.71 13.84
CA THR A 20 23.99 -12.08 13.61
C THR A 20 24.43 -12.61 12.25
N TRP A 21 24.21 -11.84 11.17
CA TRP A 21 24.65 -12.19 9.83
C TRP A 21 26.17 -12.38 9.77
N PHE A 22 26.95 -11.48 10.36
CA PHE A 22 28.40 -11.57 10.34
C PHE A 22 28.88 -12.85 11.05
N PHE A 23 28.31 -13.18 12.21
CA PHE A 23 28.68 -14.38 12.97
C PHE A 23 28.30 -15.67 12.25
N ASN A 24 27.17 -15.69 11.56
CA ASN A 24 26.70 -16.86 10.82
C ASN A 24 27.45 -17.06 9.50
N GLU A 25 27.68 -15.98 8.76
CA GLU A 25 28.10 -16.06 7.35
C GLU A 25 29.58 -15.71 7.11
N LYS A 26 30.20 -14.91 7.98
CA LYS A 26 31.52 -14.30 7.71
C LYS A 26 32.58 -14.63 8.73
N LYS A 27 32.24 -14.73 10.02
CA LYS A 27 33.20 -14.79 11.13
C LYS A 27 34.21 -15.92 10.99
N VAL A 28 33.75 -17.14 10.65
CA VAL A 28 34.63 -18.32 10.51
C VAL A 28 35.72 -18.10 9.46
N GLY A 29 35.39 -17.45 8.35
CA GLY A 29 36.35 -17.17 7.27
C GLY A 29 37.35 -16.06 7.57
N CYS A 30 37.13 -15.28 8.63
CA CYS A 30 37.97 -14.12 8.96
C CYS A 30 39.13 -14.44 9.92
N GLY A 31 39.15 -15.64 10.51
CA GLY A 31 40.18 -16.05 11.46
C GLY A 31 40.38 -15.04 12.60
N ASN A 32 41.63 -14.76 12.97
CA ASN A 32 41.95 -13.87 14.09
C ASN A 32 41.72 -12.37 13.82
N VAL A 33 41.51 -11.98 12.56
CA VAL A 33 41.29 -10.57 12.16
C VAL A 33 39.81 -10.21 12.02
N TRP A 34 38.92 -11.08 12.51
CA TRP A 34 37.47 -10.94 12.35
C TRP A 34 36.92 -9.62 12.89
N LEU A 35 37.49 -9.04 13.95
CA LEU A 35 37.06 -7.74 14.49
C LEU A 35 37.28 -6.59 13.50
N ILE A 36 38.43 -6.55 12.82
CA ILE A 36 38.74 -5.53 11.81
C ILE A 36 37.84 -5.71 10.60
N MET A 37 37.63 -6.95 10.17
CA MET A 37 36.74 -7.25 9.06
C MET A 37 35.28 -6.89 9.36
N MET A 38 34.82 -7.15 10.58
CA MET A 38 33.48 -6.77 11.03
C MET A 38 33.29 -5.25 10.99
N ALA A 39 34.25 -4.47 11.49
CA ALA A 39 34.19 -3.01 11.43
C ALA A 39 34.14 -2.49 9.98
N ALA A 40 34.94 -3.06 9.07
CA ALA A 40 34.92 -2.67 7.67
C ALA A 40 33.60 -3.01 6.98
N MET A 41 33.05 -4.21 7.24
CA MET A 41 31.77 -4.64 6.69
C MET A 41 30.58 -3.84 7.24
N TRP A 42 30.68 -3.35 8.48
CA TRP A 42 29.66 -2.51 9.09
C TRP A 42 29.45 -1.20 8.34
N GLU A 43 30.53 -0.55 7.88
CA GLU A 43 30.42 0.68 7.07
C GLU A 43 29.63 0.43 5.77
N GLY A 44 29.91 -0.69 5.08
CA GLY A 44 29.14 -1.08 3.91
C GLY A 44 27.68 -1.46 4.23
N TRP A 45 27.45 -2.10 5.38
CA TRP A 45 26.12 -2.46 5.85
C TRP A 45 25.25 -1.22 6.10
N LYS A 46 25.79 -0.19 6.76
CA LYS A 46 25.09 1.07 6.99
C LYS A 46 24.67 1.74 5.69
N GLY A 47 25.58 1.81 4.70
CA GLY A 47 25.27 2.37 3.39
C GLY A 47 24.12 1.65 2.69
N ARG A 48 24.14 0.31 2.70
CA ARG A 48 23.05 -0.51 2.16
C ARG A 48 21.73 -0.28 2.90
N SER A 49 21.76 -0.21 4.23
CA SER A 49 20.55 0.00 5.05
C SER A 49 19.88 1.33 4.69
N ILE A 50 20.65 2.42 4.57
CA ILE A 50 20.13 3.74 4.20
C ILE A 50 19.49 3.71 2.80
N GLU A 51 20.12 3.05 1.84
CA GLU A 51 19.58 2.91 0.50
C GLU A 51 18.28 2.08 0.50
N MET A 52 18.25 0.99 1.27
CA MET A 52 17.03 0.18 1.45
C MET A 52 15.90 0.98 2.10
N ASP A 53 16.17 1.76 3.14
CA ASP A 53 15.17 2.60 3.81
C ASP A 53 14.63 3.66 2.86
N LYS A 54 15.51 4.27 2.04
CA LYS A 54 15.10 5.22 1.01
C LYS A 54 14.20 4.56 -0.05
N LEU A 55 14.60 3.39 -0.57
CA LEU A 55 13.81 2.65 -1.54
C LEU A 55 12.46 2.20 -0.96
N ALA A 56 12.42 1.81 0.32
CA ALA A 56 11.18 1.49 1.01
C ALA A 56 10.25 2.71 1.09
N ALA A 57 10.79 3.89 1.43
CA ALA A 57 10.02 5.13 1.46
C ALA A 57 9.50 5.53 0.07
N GLU A 58 10.32 5.41 -0.98
CA GLU A 58 9.91 5.69 -2.36
C GLU A 58 8.82 4.71 -2.84
N ASN A 59 8.94 3.42 -2.52
CA ASN A 59 7.92 2.43 -2.84
C ASN A 59 6.58 2.70 -2.14
N VAL A 60 6.61 3.16 -0.89
CA VAL A 60 5.40 3.60 -0.17
C VAL A 60 4.74 4.79 -0.88
N ALA A 61 5.53 5.79 -1.27
CA ALA A 61 5.01 6.96 -1.97
C ALA A 61 4.37 6.57 -3.31
N LEU A 62 5.04 5.75 -4.11
CA LEU A 62 4.53 5.26 -5.40
C LEU A 62 3.25 4.45 -5.24
N ALA A 63 3.18 3.60 -4.22
CA ALA A 63 1.98 2.82 -3.98
C ALA A 63 0.79 3.69 -3.56
N LEU A 64 1.00 4.75 -2.79
CA LEU A 64 -0.04 5.73 -2.46
C LEU A 64 -0.52 6.49 -3.71
N GLU A 65 0.39 6.89 -4.60
CA GLU A 65 0.02 7.49 -5.90
C GLU A 65 -0.78 6.52 -6.76
N ASN A 66 -0.41 5.24 -6.79
CA ASN A 66 -1.15 4.20 -7.50
C ASN A 66 -2.55 3.98 -6.92
N VAL A 67 -2.73 4.08 -5.60
CA VAL A 67 -4.07 4.03 -4.97
C VAL A 67 -4.93 5.21 -5.42
N ALA A 68 -4.38 6.43 -5.48
CA ALA A 68 -5.12 7.59 -5.98
C ALA A 68 -5.47 7.44 -7.47
N MET A 69 -4.54 6.91 -8.26
CA MET A 69 -4.78 6.63 -9.68
C MET A 69 -5.88 5.58 -9.86
N LYS A 70 -5.85 4.50 -9.07
CA LYS A 70 -6.91 3.48 -9.06
C LYS A 70 -8.27 4.11 -8.77
N GLN A 71 -8.39 4.99 -7.78
CA GLN A 71 -9.65 5.66 -7.46
C GLN A 71 -10.19 6.48 -8.65
N ILE A 72 -9.32 7.15 -9.40
CA ILE A 72 -9.71 7.87 -10.62
C ILE A 72 -10.18 6.89 -11.68
N VAL A 73 -9.44 5.79 -11.89
CA VAL A 73 -9.80 4.75 -12.85
C VAL A 73 -11.15 4.15 -12.52
N ASP A 74 -11.36 3.71 -11.28
CA ASP A 74 -12.65 3.20 -10.78
C ASP A 74 -13.77 4.21 -11.01
N SER A 75 -13.52 5.51 -10.82
CA SER A 75 -14.52 6.54 -11.06
C SER A 75 -14.88 6.70 -12.54
N VAL A 76 -13.93 6.62 -13.47
CA VAL A 76 -14.19 6.90 -14.90
C VAL A 76 -14.70 5.68 -15.66
N THR A 77 -14.40 4.47 -15.17
CA THR A 77 -14.88 3.21 -15.75
C THR A 77 -16.23 2.78 -15.17
N ASN A 78 -16.68 3.37 -14.07
CA ASN A 78 -17.99 3.10 -13.49
C ASN A 78 -19.12 3.70 -14.35
N LEU A 79 -20.01 2.85 -14.85
CA LEU A 79 -21.19 3.23 -15.62
C LEU A 79 -22.16 4.12 -14.84
N ASP A 80 -22.23 4.00 -13.51
CA ASP A 80 -23.07 4.87 -12.68
C ASP A 80 -22.59 6.34 -12.72
N ASN A 81 -21.34 6.56 -13.09
CA ASN A 81 -20.74 7.89 -13.22
C ASN A 81 -20.77 8.42 -14.67
N GLU A 82 -21.48 7.75 -15.59
CA GLU A 82 -21.55 8.19 -16.98
C GLU A 82 -22.20 9.59 -17.10
N PRO A 83 -21.68 10.46 -17.99
CA PRO A 83 -22.30 11.74 -18.26
C PRO A 83 -23.76 11.57 -18.70
N GLN A 84 -24.66 12.27 -18.02
CA GLN A 84 -26.08 12.27 -18.36
C GLN A 84 -26.38 13.29 -19.46
N TYR A 85 -27.32 12.95 -20.35
CA TYR A 85 -27.75 13.85 -21.42
C TYR A 85 -28.34 15.13 -20.83
N HIS A 86 -27.71 16.27 -21.12
CA HIS A 86 -28.13 17.58 -20.60
C HIS A 86 -29.01 18.32 -21.61
N ALA A 87 -30.31 18.02 -21.61
CA ALA A 87 -31.27 18.51 -22.61
C ALA A 87 -31.29 20.04 -22.77
N GLU A 88 -31.24 20.81 -21.67
CA GLU A 88 -31.26 22.27 -21.71
C GLU A 88 -30.02 22.86 -22.40
N GLY A 89 -28.85 22.31 -22.08
CA GLY A 89 -27.57 22.79 -22.63
C GLY A 89 -27.38 22.38 -24.08
N MET A 90 -27.71 21.13 -24.40
CA MET A 90 -27.69 20.64 -25.78
C MET A 90 -28.72 21.39 -26.64
N GLY A 91 -29.90 21.65 -26.08
CA GLY A 91 -30.96 22.39 -26.75
C GLY A 91 -30.62 23.85 -27.03
N CYS A 92 -30.11 24.57 -26.03
CA CYS A 92 -29.63 25.95 -26.19
C CYS A 92 -28.62 26.06 -27.35
N GLY A 93 -27.67 25.12 -27.45
CA GLY A 93 -26.68 25.11 -28.54
C GLY A 93 -27.28 24.83 -29.94
N LEU A 94 -28.39 24.09 -30.03
CA LEU A 94 -29.13 23.90 -31.28
C LEU A 94 -29.90 25.18 -31.67
N GLU A 95 -30.57 25.79 -30.70
CA GLU A 95 -31.38 27.00 -30.89
C GLU A 95 -30.52 28.21 -31.28
N ASP A 96 -29.34 28.36 -30.68
CA ASP A 96 -28.34 29.38 -31.05
C ASP A 96 -27.90 29.27 -32.52
N ARG A 97 -28.05 28.09 -33.12
CA ARG A 97 -27.81 27.84 -34.56
C ARG A 97 -29.07 27.87 -35.41
N GLY A 98 -30.20 28.28 -34.85
CA GLY A 98 -31.50 28.34 -35.52
C GLY A 98 -32.11 26.96 -35.80
N ILE A 99 -31.65 25.90 -35.12
CA ILE A 99 -32.17 24.54 -35.28
C ILE A 99 -33.17 24.28 -34.15
N THR A 100 -34.43 23.99 -34.51
CA THR A 100 -35.53 23.83 -33.53
C THR A 100 -36.32 22.52 -33.70
N ASP A 101 -35.94 21.68 -34.66
CA ASP A 101 -36.68 20.47 -35.06
C ASP A 101 -35.82 19.19 -35.06
N ARG A 102 -34.67 19.20 -34.38
CA ARG A 102 -33.69 18.10 -34.38
C ARG A 102 -33.26 17.61 -33.00
N TYR A 103 -34.04 17.93 -31.97
CA TYR A 103 -33.78 17.47 -30.60
C TYR A 103 -33.64 15.95 -30.49
N ASP A 104 -34.54 15.20 -31.12
CA ASP A 104 -34.49 13.73 -31.10
C ASP A 104 -33.23 13.18 -31.77
N ALA A 105 -32.82 13.78 -32.90
CA ALA A 105 -31.59 13.39 -33.60
C ALA A 105 -30.34 13.71 -32.75
N CYS A 106 -30.35 14.83 -32.02
CA CYS A 106 -29.28 15.19 -31.10
C CYS A 106 -29.20 14.22 -29.91
N ARG A 107 -30.33 13.84 -29.35
CA ARG A 107 -30.41 12.83 -28.29
C ARG A 107 -29.90 11.47 -28.78
N TYR A 108 -30.38 11.00 -29.93
CA TYR A 108 -29.96 9.75 -30.52
C TYR A 108 -28.44 9.71 -30.78
N GLY A 109 -27.89 10.78 -31.37
CA GLY A 109 -26.45 10.88 -31.59
C GLY A 109 -25.62 10.87 -30.31
N TRP A 110 -26.14 11.41 -29.22
CA TRP A 110 -25.51 11.32 -27.90
C TRP A 110 -25.53 9.89 -27.36
N ASP A 111 -26.69 9.23 -27.40
CA ASP A 111 -26.86 7.87 -26.89
C ASP A 111 -25.91 6.90 -27.63
N GLU A 112 -25.85 6.96 -28.96
CA GLU A 112 -24.92 6.16 -29.78
C GLU A 112 -23.44 6.47 -29.46
N ALA A 113 -23.11 7.74 -29.20
CA ALA A 113 -21.75 8.13 -28.85
C ALA A 113 -21.33 7.61 -27.47
N MET A 114 -22.22 7.70 -26.48
CA MET A 114 -21.95 7.19 -25.13
C MET A 114 -21.86 5.66 -25.10
N GLU A 115 -22.76 4.96 -25.82
CA GLU A 115 -22.72 3.50 -25.95
C GLU A 115 -21.37 3.05 -26.53
N ARG A 116 -20.87 3.73 -27.56
CA ARG A 116 -19.56 3.42 -28.11
C ARG A 116 -18.42 3.71 -27.14
N ILE A 117 -18.45 4.85 -26.43
CA ILE A 117 -17.38 5.23 -25.50
C ILE A 117 -17.25 4.21 -24.37
N TYR A 118 -18.36 3.84 -23.72
CA TYR A 118 -18.35 2.93 -22.59
C TYR A 118 -18.38 1.44 -22.99
N GLY A 119 -18.76 1.11 -24.22
CA GLY A 119 -18.76 -0.26 -24.75
C GLY A 119 -17.48 -0.66 -25.49
N GLU A 120 -16.74 0.30 -26.08
CA GLU A 120 -15.57 0.00 -26.93
C GLU A 120 -14.29 0.73 -26.52
N VAL A 121 -14.39 1.97 -26.04
CA VAL A 121 -13.20 2.85 -25.87
C VAL A 121 -12.65 2.80 -24.46
N ILE A 122 -13.53 2.87 -23.46
CA ILE A 122 -13.18 2.79 -22.05
C ILE A 122 -13.31 1.32 -21.62
N PRO A 123 -12.24 0.69 -21.10
CA PRO A 123 -12.34 -0.68 -20.59
C PRO A 123 -13.27 -0.75 -19.39
N CYS A 124 -13.95 -1.89 -19.24
CA CYS A 124 -14.75 -2.13 -18.04
C CYS A 124 -13.84 -2.22 -16.81
N ALA A 125 -14.32 -1.72 -15.66
CA ALA A 125 -13.56 -1.78 -14.41
C ALA A 125 -13.14 -3.22 -14.05
N ASP A 126 -14.00 -4.20 -14.35
CA ASP A 126 -13.76 -5.62 -14.09
C ASP A 126 -12.63 -6.24 -14.94
N GLU A 127 -12.23 -5.58 -16.03
CA GLU A 127 -11.13 -6.02 -16.90
C GLU A 127 -9.76 -5.51 -16.43
N LEU A 128 -9.74 -4.58 -15.48
CA LEU A 128 -8.52 -3.96 -14.97
C LEU A 128 -8.05 -4.65 -13.69
N ASP A 129 -6.79 -5.08 -13.67
CA ASP A 129 -6.18 -5.74 -12.51
C ASP A 129 -5.35 -4.76 -11.67
N PHE A 130 -5.80 -4.52 -10.44
CA PHE A 130 -5.10 -3.75 -9.41
C PHE A 130 -4.78 -4.59 -8.17
N SER A 131 -4.77 -5.92 -8.29
CA SER A 131 -4.55 -6.86 -7.19
C SER A 131 -3.27 -6.57 -6.41
N ALA A 132 -2.18 -6.20 -7.09
CA ALA A 132 -0.92 -5.82 -6.44
C ALA A 132 -1.06 -4.58 -5.55
N THR A 133 -1.80 -3.56 -6.01
CA THR A 133 -2.07 -2.33 -5.24
C THR A 133 -2.99 -2.62 -4.06
N ASP A 134 -4.01 -3.46 -4.26
CA ASP A 134 -4.93 -3.86 -3.20
C ASP A 134 -4.23 -4.69 -2.13
N ALA A 135 -3.38 -5.64 -2.55
CA ALA A 135 -2.57 -6.45 -1.65
C ALA A 135 -1.61 -5.60 -0.82
N TYR A 136 -0.94 -4.64 -1.47
CA TYR A 136 -0.08 -3.69 -0.77
C TYR A 136 -0.84 -2.84 0.25
N LEU A 137 -1.99 -2.29 -0.13
CA LEU A 137 -2.85 -1.50 0.78
C LEU A 137 -3.36 -2.34 1.96
N ALA A 138 -3.73 -3.60 1.71
CA ALA A 138 -4.11 -4.54 2.77
C ALA A 138 -2.94 -4.83 3.72
N GLY A 139 -1.72 -4.95 3.19
CA GLY A 139 -0.49 -5.07 3.97
C GLY A 139 -0.27 -3.89 4.92
N ILE A 140 -0.32 -2.66 4.41
CA ILE A 140 -0.18 -1.44 5.24
C ILE A 140 -1.25 -1.39 6.33
N LYS A 141 -2.51 -1.70 5.98
CA LYS A 141 -3.61 -1.73 6.96
C LYS A 141 -3.34 -2.77 8.04
N ALA A 142 -2.80 -3.93 7.68
CA ALA A 142 -2.43 -4.98 8.65
C ALA A 142 -1.32 -4.49 9.59
N ASP A 143 -0.26 -3.88 9.04
CA ASP A 143 0.86 -3.34 9.82
C ASP A 143 0.37 -2.33 10.87
N GLY A 144 -0.53 -1.41 10.49
CA GLY A 144 -1.08 -0.42 11.43
C GLY A 144 -1.94 -1.03 12.54
N VAL A 145 -2.70 -2.09 12.25
CA VAL A 145 -3.49 -2.79 13.28
C VAL A 145 -2.58 -3.63 14.19
N GLU A 146 -1.53 -4.26 13.66
CA GLU A 146 -0.52 -4.97 14.46
C GLU A 146 0.21 -4.04 15.43
N GLU A 147 0.61 -2.85 14.98
CA GLU A 147 1.23 -1.84 15.84
C GLU A 147 0.28 -1.42 16.97
N PHE A 148 -0.99 -1.18 16.64
CA PHE A 148 -2.02 -0.85 17.64
C PHE A 148 -2.19 -1.98 18.68
N VAL A 149 -2.28 -3.24 18.23
CA VAL A 149 -2.42 -4.41 19.11
C VAL A 149 -1.20 -4.52 20.03
N SER A 150 0.01 -4.43 19.48
CA SER A 150 1.26 -4.52 20.24
C SER A 150 1.34 -3.45 21.33
N ASN A 151 1.13 -2.18 20.96
CA ASN A 151 1.17 -1.06 21.90
C ASN A 151 0.11 -1.17 23.02
N THR A 152 -1.07 -1.69 22.68
CA THR A 152 -2.17 -1.87 23.63
C THR A 152 -1.92 -3.04 24.59
N VAL A 153 -1.40 -4.16 24.08
CA VAL A 153 -0.97 -5.30 24.88
C VAL A 153 0.06 -4.87 25.92
N HIS A 154 1.09 -4.12 25.53
CA HIS A 154 2.12 -3.63 26.45
C HIS A 154 1.52 -2.83 27.61
N LYS A 155 0.59 -1.91 27.34
CA LYS A 155 -0.05 -1.08 28.38
C LYS A 155 -0.97 -1.87 29.32
N ILE A 156 -1.68 -2.88 28.81
CA ILE A 156 -2.62 -3.67 29.63
C ILE A 156 -1.88 -4.60 30.59
N PHE A 157 -0.75 -5.18 30.19
CA PHE A 157 0.05 -6.01 31.11
C PHE A 157 0.72 -5.20 32.22
N ASP A 158 0.80 -3.87 32.09
CA ASP A 158 1.23 -2.95 33.13
C ASP A 158 0.10 -2.57 34.13
N GLU A 159 -1.18 -2.82 33.80
CA GLU A 159 -2.34 -2.45 34.63
C GLU A 159 -3.28 -3.65 34.94
N SER A 160 -3.56 -3.90 36.22
CA SER A 160 -4.23 -5.12 36.74
C SER A 160 -5.70 -5.39 36.33
N GLY A 161 -6.25 -4.73 35.31
CA GLY A 161 -7.66 -4.82 34.86
C GLY A 161 -7.84 -5.35 33.43
N ALA A 162 -7.30 -6.52 33.10
CA ALA A 162 -7.04 -6.91 31.71
C ALA A 162 -8.14 -7.71 30.96
N VAL A 163 -9.19 -8.21 31.62
CA VAL A 163 -10.04 -9.27 31.03
C VAL A 163 -10.92 -8.79 29.86
N SER A 164 -11.46 -7.58 29.91
CA SER A 164 -12.31 -7.04 28.83
C SER A 164 -11.50 -6.60 27.60
N ALA A 165 -10.28 -6.09 27.80
CA ALA A 165 -9.42 -5.62 26.72
C ALA A 165 -8.85 -6.78 25.88
N LEU A 166 -8.63 -7.95 26.48
CA LEU A 166 -8.20 -9.16 25.76
C LEU A 166 -9.19 -9.61 24.68
N ALA A 167 -10.50 -9.44 24.90
CA ALA A 167 -11.51 -9.78 23.91
C ALA A 167 -11.41 -8.90 22.66
N TYR A 168 -11.22 -7.58 22.83
CA TYR A 168 -11.05 -6.65 21.71
C TYR A 168 -9.73 -6.87 20.96
N LEU A 169 -8.65 -7.19 21.67
CA LEU A 169 -7.37 -7.53 21.05
C LEU A 169 -7.44 -8.83 20.23
N SER A 170 -8.20 -9.83 20.69
CA SER A 170 -8.44 -11.04 19.89
C SER A 170 -9.19 -10.72 18.59
N LEU A 171 -10.14 -9.79 18.63
CA LEU A 171 -10.87 -9.37 17.43
C LEU A 171 -9.95 -8.61 16.47
N ALA A 172 -9.12 -7.70 16.98
CA ALA A 172 -8.13 -6.98 16.18
C ALA A 172 -7.14 -7.94 15.50
N ASN A 173 -6.63 -8.95 16.22
CA ASN A 173 -5.77 -9.99 15.64
C ASN A 173 -6.48 -10.80 14.54
N SER A 174 -7.77 -11.09 14.70
CA SER A 174 -8.56 -11.73 13.64
C SER A 174 -8.66 -10.84 12.40
N HIS A 175 -8.79 -9.53 12.58
CA HIS A 175 -8.86 -8.57 11.48
C HIS A 175 -7.50 -8.43 10.76
N VAL A 176 -6.39 -8.39 11.50
CA VAL A 176 -5.02 -8.47 10.94
C VAL A 176 -4.89 -9.68 10.02
N LYS A 177 -5.34 -10.86 10.48
CA LYS A 177 -5.24 -12.09 9.69
C LYS A 177 -5.98 -11.96 8.35
N GLN A 178 -7.18 -11.40 8.36
CA GLN A 178 -7.96 -11.17 7.13
C GLN A 178 -7.22 -10.21 6.18
N LEU A 179 -6.66 -9.12 6.70
CA LEU A 179 -5.90 -8.16 5.90
C LEU A 179 -4.63 -8.81 5.30
N ARG A 180 -3.93 -9.65 6.06
CA ARG A 180 -2.76 -10.41 5.58
C ARG A 180 -3.11 -11.46 4.53
N GLU A 181 -4.29 -12.05 4.60
CA GLU A 181 -4.79 -12.95 3.56
C GLU A 181 -5.08 -12.19 2.26
N GLY A 182 -5.62 -10.98 2.36
CA GLY A 182 -5.81 -10.08 1.21
C GLY A 182 -4.52 -9.43 0.68
N ALA A 183 -3.40 -9.55 1.41
CA ALA A 183 -2.09 -9.02 1.02
C ALA A 183 -1.20 -10.01 0.25
N LYS A 184 -1.73 -11.21 -0.05
CA LYS A 184 -1.03 -12.29 -0.79
C LYS A 184 -1.46 -12.34 -2.24
#